data_AF-A0A094R0V7-F1
#
_entry.id   AF-A0A094R0V7-F1
#
_cell.length_a   1.000
_cell.length_b   1.000
_cell.length_c   1.000
_cell.angle_alpha   90.00
_cell.angle_beta   90.00
_cell.angle_gamma   90.00
#
_symmetry.space_group_name_H-M   'P 1'
#
loop_
_entity.id
_entity.type
_entity.pdbx_description
1 polymer ?
#
loop_
_entity_poly.entity_id
_entity_poly.type
_entity_poly.pdbx_seq_one_letter_code
_entity_poly.pdbx_strand_id
1 'polypeptide(L)'
;MANDRFASAHEMVREYAELEAAMADPSIHDDQGKARQLGRRYAQLGPVVAGFKEWKSADEDLTAAKELAATDPDFASEIPALEETAHKAAEKLEELLLPRDPNDDRDVILEVKAGAGGDESALFAGDLLRMYMRYAEKRNWKVEILDATESEMGGYKDISVAVKSKGTAAPGESPYARLKFEGGVHRVQRVPETESQGRIHTSAAGVLILPEAEEIDVELNMNDVRVDVYRSSGPGGQSVNTTDSAVRLTHVPTGIVVSCQNE
;
A
#
# COMPACT_ATOMS: atom_id res chain seq x y z
N MET A 1 29.03 -14.36 24.03
CA MET A 1 28.22 -13.45 23.20
C MET A 1 26.80 -13.92 23.36
N ALA A 2 26.03 -13.22 24.20
CA ALA A 2 24.65 -13.57 24.48
C ALA A 2 23.86 -13.56 23.17
N ASN A 3 22.90 -14.47 23.05
CA ASN A 3 21.97 -14.55 21.94
C ASN A 3 21.18 -13.24 21.94
N ASP A 4 21.58 -12.28 21.09
CA ASP A 4 20.91 -10.99 20.98
C ASP A 4 19.50 -11.23 20.44
N ARG A 5 18.52 -11.21 21.36
CA ARG A 5 17.11 -11.55 21.11
C ARG A 5 16.54 -10.78 19.92
N PHE A 6 17.07 -9.59 19.65
CA PHE A 6 16.57 -8.67 18.64
C PHE A 6 17.70 -8.21 17.68
N ALA A 7 18.60 -9.12 17.31
CA ALA A 7 19.68 -8.83 16.36
C ALA A 7 19.20 -8.17 15.06
N SER A 8 18.04 -8.58 14.53
CA SER A 8 17.44 -7.99 13.32
C SER A 8 16.98 -6.54 13.48
N ALA A 9 16.62 -6.11 14.70
CA ALA A 9 16.18 -4.74 14.97
C ALA A 9 17.34 -3.74 14.85
N HIS A 10 18.58 -4.17 15.07
CA HIS A 10 19.75 -3.28 15.02
C HIS A 10 19.99 -2.70 13.62
N GLU A 11 19.78 -3.49 12.58
CA GLU A 11 19.89 -3.03 11.19
C GLU A 11 18.79 -2.01 10.87
N MET A 12 17.56 -2.29 11.29
CA MET A 12 16.41 -1.38 11.14
C MET A 12 16.60 -0.05 11.89
N VAL A 13 17.19 -0.07 13.08
CA VAL A 13 17.53 1.15 13.83
C VAL A 13 18.60 1.97 13.11
N ARG A 14 19.60 1.31 12.52
CA ARG A 14 20.63 1.98 11.73
C ARG A 14 20.02 2.63 10.48
N GLU A 15 19.23 1.87 9.74
CA GLU A 15 18.54 2.35 8.54
C GLU A 15 17.65 3.56 8.87
N TYR A 16 16.90 3.52 9.97
CA TYR A 16 16.09 4.65 10.41
C TYR A 16 16.90 5.92 10.64
N ALA A 17 18.08 5.83 11.26
CA ALA A 17 18.96 6.98 11.49
C ALA A 17 19.55 7.52 10.18
N GLU A 18 19.88 6.63 9.22
CA GLU A 18 20.34 7.03 7.89
C GLU A 18 19.23 7.75 7.11
N LEU A 19 17.99 7.26 7.19
CA LEU A 19 16.81 7.90 6.58
C LEU A 19 16.50 9.25 7.23
N GLU A 20 16.59 9.36 8.56
CA GLU A 20 16.42 10.61 9.29
C GLU A 20 17.42 11.68 8.82
N ALA A 21 18.69 11.28 8.66
CA ALA A 21 19.74 12.15 8.15
C ALA A 21 19.50 12.55 6.69
N ALA A 22 19.08 11.60 5.84
CA ALA A 22 18.77 11.86 4.43
C ALA A 22 17.55 12.79 4.27
N MET A 23 16.53 12.66 5.11
CA MET A 23 15.35 13.53 5.12
C MET A 23 15.63 14.93 5.64
N ALA A 24 16.71 15.13 6.42
CA ALA A 24 17.13 16.44 6.88
C ALA A 24 17.87 17.25 5.78
N ASP A 25 18.28 16.62 4.68
CA ASP A 25 18.92 17.28 3.54
C ASP A 25 17.86 18.00 2.67
N PRO A 26 17.91 19.35 2.54
CA PRO A 26 16.94 20.09 1.73
C PRO A 26 16.88 19.67 0.25
N SER A 27 17.96 19.11 -0.30
CA SER A 27 18.02 18.68 -1.71
C SER A 27 17.10 17.49 -2.03
N ILE A 28 16.63 16.77 -1.01
CA ILE A 28 15.68 15.67 -1.20
C ILE A 28 14.33 16.15 -1.73
N HIS A 29 13.98 17.41 -1.45
CA HIS A 29 12.70 18.00 -1.85
C HIS A 29 12.69 18.43 -3.32
N ASP A 30 13.84 18.42 -3.99
CA ASP A 30 13.94 18.65 -5.44
C ASP A 30 13.35 17.47 -6.23
N ASP A 31 13.32 16.28 -5.62
CA ASP A 31 12.69 15.06 -6.16
C ASP A 31 11.54 14.61 -5.23
N GLN A 32 10.32 15.00 -5.60
CA GLN A 32 9.13 14.66 -4.81
C GLN A 32 8.88 13.16 -4.70
N GLY A 33 9.25 12.37 -5.72
CA GLY A 33 9.11 10.92 -5.72
C GLY A 33 10.02 10.28 -4.69
N LYS A 34 11.31 10.64 -4.71
CA LYS A 34 12.31 10.17 -3.74
C LYS A 34 11.98 10.60 -2.31
N ALA A 35 11.53 11.84 -2.11
CA ALA A 35 11.07 12.31 -0.80
C ALA A 35 9.90 11.49 -0.25
N ARG A 36 8.91 11.14 -1.10
CA ARG A 36 7.79 10.27 -0.71
C ARG A 36 8.22 8.85 -0.39
N GLN A 37 9.17 8.29 -1.15
CA GLN A 37 9.67 6.94 -0.92
C GLN A 37 10.41 6.85 0.43
N LEU A 38 11.31 7.80 0.69
CA LEU A 38 12.09 7.84 1.92
C LEU A 38 11.19 8.13 3.13
N GLY A 39 10.24 9.05 3.00
CA GLY A 39 9.25 9.34 4.05
C GLY A 39 8.40 8.11 4.41
N ARG A 40 8.00 7.30 3.42
CA ARG A 40 7.28 6.04 3.67
C ARG A 40 8.14 5.04 4.43
N ARG A 41 9.38 4.80 3.99
CA ARG A 41 10.28 3.85 4.68
C ARG A 41 10.60 4.30 6.11
N TYR A 42 10.84 5.59 6.30
CA TYR A 42 11.04 6.18 7.63
C TYR A 42 9.85 5.94 8.54
N ALA A 43 8.63 6.17 8.04
CA ALA A 43 7.41 5.93 8.81
C ALA A 43 7.15 4.44 9.10
N GLN A 44 7.56 3.53 8.21
CA GLN A 44 7.48 2.07 8.44
C GLN A 44 8.39 1.62 9.59
N LEU A 45 9.60 2.17 9.65
CA LEU A 45 10.59 1.81 10.65
C LEU A 45 10.36 2.48 12.01
N GLY A 46 9.72 3.64 12.04
CA GLY A 46 9.45 4.39 13.28
C GLY A 46 8.84 3.57 14.42
N PRO A 47 7.75 2.81 14.20
CA PRO A 47 7.16 1.94 15.21
C PRO A 47 8.12 0.86 15.72
N VAL A 48 8.92 0.25 14.84
CA VAL A 48 9.92 -0.78 15.20
C VAL A 48 11.01 -0.16 16.08
N VAL A 49 11.54 1.00 15.69
CA VAL A 49 12.58 1.71 16.44
C VAL A 49 12.06 2.19 17.79
N ALA A 50 10.80 2.66 17.86
CA ALA A 50 10.16 3.03 19.11
C ALA A 50 10.00 1.81 20.03
N GLY A 51 9.51 0.68 19.50
CA GLY A 51 9.39 -0.58 20.24
C GLY A 51 10.75 -1.11 20.72
N PHE A 52 11.80 -0.98 19.91
CA PHE A 52 13.16 -1.36 20.29
C PHE A 52 13.70 -0.49 21.42
N LYS A 53 13.49 0.83 21.38
CA LYS A 53 13.89 1.75 22.46
C LYS A 53 13.14 1.46 23.76
N GLU A 54 11.85 1.18 23.67
CA GLU A 54 11.00 0.82 24.81
C GLU A 54 11.48 -0.48 25.47
N TRP A 55 11.69 -1.53 24.68
CA TRP A 55 12.24 -2.80 25.17
C TRP A 55 13.63 -2.62 25.79
N LYS A 56 14.53 -1.91 25.10
CA LYS A 56 15.90 -1.70 25.57
C LYS A 56 15.94 -0.96 26.91
N SER A 57 15.11 0.08 27.08
CA SER A 57 14.99 0.78 28.35
C SER A 57 14.48 -0.16 29.45
N ALA A 58 13.45 -0.94 29.19
CA ALA A 58 12.89 -1.86 30.18
C ALA A 58 13.88 -2.98 30.57
N ASP A 59 14.68 -3.47 29.61
CA ASP A 59 15.72 -4.48 29.83
C ASP A 59 16.91 -3.91 30.62
N GLU A 60 17.32 -2.67 30.34
CA GLU A 60 18.34 -1.94 31.09
C GLU A 60 17.89 -1.66 32.54
N ASP A 61 16.64 -1.22 32.74
CA ASP A 61 16.05 -0.99 34.07
C ASP A 61 15.98 -2.30 34.89
N LEU A 62 15.54 -3.39 34.26
CA LEU A 62 15.52 -4.71 34.88
C LEU A 62 16.92 -5.19 35.26
N THR A 63 17.90 -4.99 34.38
CA THR A 63 19.30 -5.37 34.63
C THR A 63 19.87 -4.56 35.80
N ALA A 64 19.66 -3.25 35.82
CA ALA A 64 20.09 -2.38 36.89
C ALA A 64 19.46 -2.76 38.24
N ALA A 65 18.16 -3.07 38.27
CA ALA A 65 17.48 -3.53 39.48
C ALA A 65 18.04 -4.87 40.00
N LYS A 66 18.37 -5.80 39.10
CA LYS A 66 19.02 -7.07 39.46
C LYS A 66 20.41 -6.87 40.06
N GLU A 67 21.20 -5.95 39.52
CA GLU A 67 22.52 -5.60 40.05
C GLU A 67 22.42 -4.91 41.43
N LEU A 68 21.47 -3.99 41.59
CA LEU A 68 21.21 -3.31 42.86
C LEU A 68 20.73 -4.29 43.93
N ALA A 69 19.83 -5.23 43.59
CA ALA A 69 19.34 -6.25 44.51
C ALA A 69 20.44 -7.19 45.03
N ALA A 70 21.55 -7.32 44.30
CA ALA A 70 22.72 -8.08 44.77
C ALA A 70 23.47 -7.36 45.92
N THR A 71 23.29 -6.04 46.05
CA THR A 71 23.94 -5.20 47.06
C THR A 71 22.98 -4.74 48.16
N ASP A 72 21.71 -4.51 47.81
CA ASP A 72 20.64 -4.09 48.70
C ASP A 72 19.36 -4.92 48.44
N PRO A 73 19.01 -5.88 49.33
CA PRO A 73 17.88 -6.79 49.14
C PRO A 73 16.51 -6.11 49.01
N ASP A 74 16.37 -4.85 49.43
CA ASP A 74 15.08 -4.14 49.36
C ASP A 74 14.63 -3.94 47.90
N PHE A 75 15.58 -3.80 46.97
CA PHE A 75 15.31 -3.70 45.52
C PHE A 75 14.82 -5.01 44.88
N ALA A 76 14.98 -6.16 45.56
CA ALA A 76 14.49 -7.44 45.03
C ALA A 76 12.95 -7.46 44.87
N SER A 77 12.24 -6.61 45.63
CA SER A 77 10.78 -6.49 45.56
C SER A 77 10.26 -5.83 44.28
N GLU A 78 11.09 -5.04 43.59
CA GLU A 78 10.74 -4.34 42.34
C GLU A 78 10.95 -5.20 41.09
N ILE A 79 11.82 -6.21 41.17
CA ILE A 79 12.19 -7.08 40.04
C ILE A 79 10.99 -7.71 39.34
N PRO A 80 9.98 -8.30 40.02
CA PRO A 80 8.88 -8.97 39.32
C PRO A 80 8.08 -8.03 38.40
N ALA A 81 7.87 -6.78 38.82
CA ALA A 81 7.16 -5.79 38.01
C ALA A 81 7.98 -5.33 36.80
N LEU A 82 9.29 -5.18 36.96
CA LEU A 82 10.22 -4.85 35.88
C LEU A 82 10.36 -6.02 34.90
N GLU A 83 10.36 -7.26 35.36
CA GLU A 83 10.35 -8.46 34.51
C GLU A 83 9.09 -8.51 33.65
N GLU A 84 7.91 -8.27 34.23
CA GLU A 84 6.66 -8.20 33.48
C GLU A 84 6.69 -7.08 32.42
N THR A 85 7.24 -5.92 32.77
CA THR A 85 7.36 -4.77 31.86
C THR A 85 8.30 -5.08 30.69
N ALA A 86 9.50 -5.60 30.97
CA ALA A 86 10.46 -6.01 29.95
C ALA A 86 9.90 -7.12 29.05
N HIS A 87 9.14 -8.06 29.63
CA HIS A 87 8.49 -9.13 28.88
C HIS A 87 7.45 -8.60 27.89
N LYS A 88 6.53 -7.73 28.34
CA LYS A 88 5.52 -7.11 27.47
C LYS A 88 6.13 -6.25 26.36
N ALA A 89 7.18 -5.49 26.68
CA ALA A 89 7.90 -4.69 25.69
C ALA A 89 8.58 -5.59 24.65
N ALA A 90 9.11 -6.74 25.07
CA ALA A 90 9.71 -7.72 24.17
C ALA A 90 8.66 -8.39 23.27
N GLU A 91 7.50 -8.82 23.79
CA GLU A 91 6.42 -9.40 22.99
C GLU A 91 5.92 -8.43 21.92
N LYS A 92 5.72 -7.16 22.29
CA LYS A 92 5.34 -6.10 21.36
C LYS A 92 6.38 -5.90 20.26
N LEU A 93 7.67 -5.93 20.59
CA LEU A 93 8.73 -5.83 19.60
C LEU A 93 8.80 -7.07 18.69
N GLU A 94 8.58 -8.26 19.22
CA GLU A 94 8.50 -9.50 18.43
C GLU A 94 7.40 -9.41 17.37
N GLU A 95 6.22 -8.91 17.72
CA GLU A 95 5.13 -8.69 16.77
C GLU A 95 5.52 -7.68 15.67
N LEU A 96 6.19 -6.59 16.04
CA LEU A 96 6.63 -5.56 15.10
C LEU A 96 7.73 -6.05 14.13
N LEU A 97 8.51 -7.05 14.53
CA LEU A 97 9.58 -7.64 13.73
C LEU A 97 9.11 -8.77 12.80
N LEU A 98 7.84 -9.17 12.88
CA LEU A 98 7.29 -10.17 11.97
C LEU A 98 7.42 -9.69 10.51
N PRO A 99 7.86 -10.55 9.57
CA PRO A 99 7.96 -10.20 8.17
C PRO A 99 6.63 -9.67 7.64
N ARG A 100 6.64 -8.44 7.12
CA ARG A 100 5.46 -7.78 6.56
C ARG A 100 5.40 -8.00 5.05
N ASP A 101 4.19 -8.01 4.49
CA ASP A 101 4.03 -7.97 3.04
C ASP A 101 4.55 -6.62 2.53
N PRO A 102 5.34 -6.56 1.44
CA PRO A 102 5.80 -5.29 0.86
C PRO A 102 4.67 -4.31 0.51
N ASN A 103 3.45 -4.82 0.33
CA ASN A 103 2.27 -4.02 0.00
C ASN A 103 1.42 -3.65 1.23
N ASP A 104 1.79 -4.08 2.44
CA ASP A 104 1.01 -3.85 3.68
C ASP A 104 0.88 -2.38 4.07
N ASP A 105 1.54 -1.45 3.40
CA ASP A 105 1.38 -0.01 3.63
C ASP A 105 0.70 0.71 2.45
N ARG A 106 0.22 -0.05 1.47
CA ARG A 106 -0.42 0.51 0.28
C ARG A 106 -1.92 0.69 0.47
N ASP A 107 -2.42 1.70 -0.23
CA ASP A 107 -3.83 1.81 -0.54
C ASP A 107 -4.25 0.69 -1.51
N VAL A 108 -5.54 0.52 -1.74
CA VAL A 108 -6.05 -0.67 -2.43
C VAL A 108 -7.12 -0.31 -3.46
N ILE A 109 -7.05 -0.97 -4.61
CA ILE A 109 -8.13 -1.05 -5.58
C ILE A 109 -8.94 -2.30 -5.28
N LEU A 110 -10.22 -2.10 -4.97
CA LEU A 110 -11.19 -3.15 -4.72
C LEU A 110 -12.12 -3.24 -5.92
N GLU A 111 -12.16 -4.40 -6.57
CA GLU A 111 -13.11 -4.69 -7.64
C GLU A 111 -14.13 -5.72 -7.16
N VAL A 112 -15.42 -5.48 -7.41
CA VAL A 112 -16.49 -6.44 -7.16
C VAL A 112 -17.18 -6.77 -8.47
N LYS A 113 -17.22 -8.06 -8.82
CA LYS A 113 -17.78 -8.56 -10.08
C LYS A 113 -18.91 -9.54 -9.81
N ALA A 114 -20.03 -9.32 -10.49
CA ALA A 114 -21.14 -10.27 -10.48
C ALA A 114 -20.69 -11.61 -11.09
N GLY A 115 -21.04 -12.71 -10.43
CA GLY A 115 -20.67 -14.06 -10.84
C GLY A 115 -21.86 -14.90 -11.29
N ALA A 116 -21.92 -16.15 -10.83
CA ALA A 116 -23.05 -17.02 -11.10
C ALA A 116 -24.29 -16.57 -10.30
N GLY A 117 -25.46 -16.52 -10.94
CA GLY A 117 -26.71 -16.12 -10.29
C GLY A 117 -27.51 -15.02 -11.02
N GLY A 118 -27.02 -14.52 -12.16
CA GLY A 118 -27.74 -13.52 -12.96
C GLY A 118 -27.91 -12.20 -12.20
N ASP A 119 -29.08 -11.58 -12.28
CA ASP A 119 -29.34 -10.29 -11.63
C ASP A 119 -29.13 -10.31 -10.11
N GLU A 120 -29.40 -11.45 -9.47
CA GLU A 120 -29.16 -11.63 -8.04
C GLU A 120 -27.68 -11.47 -7.66
N SER A 121 -26.77 -11.90 -8.55
CA SER A 121 -25.33 -11.72 -8.31
C SER A 121 -24.89 -10.25 -8.42
N ALA A 122 -25.57 -9.44 -9.25
CA ALA A 122 -25.31 -8.00 -9.35
C ALA A 122 -25.83 -7.24 -8.13
N LEU A 123 -27.01 -7.62 -7.61
CA LEU A 123 -27.52 -7.11 -6.33
C LEU A 123 -26.57 -7.46 -5.18
N PHE A 124 -26.07 -8.69 -5.14
CA PHE A 124 -25.11 -9.12 -4.13
C PHE A 124 -23.76 -8.38 -4.25
N ALA A 125 -23.29 -8.10 -5.46
CA ALA A 125 -22.11 -7.26 -5.66
C ALA A 125 -22.31 -5.84 -5.07
N GLY A 126 -23.50 -5.26 -5.23
CA GLY A 126 -23.87 -4.00 -4.59
C GLY A 126 -23.91 -4.07 -3.05
N ASP A 127 -24.40 -5.18 -2.50
CA ASP A 127 -24.39 -5.43 -1.06
C ASP A 127 -22.95 -5.51 -0.50
N LEU A 128 -22.06 -6.23 -1.19
CA LEU A 128 -20.64 -6.33 -0.84
C LEU A 128 -19.96 -4.97 -0.89
N LEU A 129 -20.17 -4.20 -1.96
CA LEU A 129 -19.62 -2.85 -2.05
C LEU A 129 -20.08 -1.99 -0.88
N ARG A 130 -21.39 -1.99 -0.58
CA ARG A 130 -21.96 -1.22 0.53
C ARG A 130 -21.38 -1.67 1.87
N MET A 131 -21.12 -2.95 2.05
CA MET A 131 -20.43 -3.49 3.23
C MET A 131 -19.01 -2.91 3.35
N TYR A 132 -18.21 -2.98 2.28
CA TYR A 132 -16.84 -2.46 2.27
C TYR A 132 -16.78 -0.93 2.43
N MET A 133 -17.70 -0.18 1.83
CA MET A 133 -17.80 1.27 2.02
C MET A 133 -18.05 1.62 3.50
N ARG A 134 -18.97 0.94 4.17
CA ARG A 134 -19.23 1.14 5.61
C ARG A 134 -18.03 0.75 6.48
N TYR A 135 -17.29 -0.28 6.08
CA TYR A 135 -16.06 -0.67 6.77
C TYR A 135 -14.97 0.41 6.62
N ALA A 136 -14.79 0.95 5.41
CA ALA A 136 -13.86 2.03 5.12
C ALA A 136 -14.22 3.31 5.90
N GLU A 137 -15.51 3.68 5.98
CA GLU A 137 -15.99 4.80 6.78
C GLU A 137 -15.62 4.66 8.27
N LYS A 138 -15.83 3.47 8.85
CA LYS A 138 -15.47 3.19 10.26
C LYS A 138 -13.98 3.34 10.54
N ARG A 139 -13.14 3.12 9.52
CA ARG A 139 -11.68 3.26 9.58
C ARG A 139 -11.19 4.64 9.12
N ASN A 140 -12.11 5.56 8.86
CA ASN A 140 -11.83 6.91 8.36
C ASN A 140 -11.02 6.91 7.04
N TRP A 141 -11.21 5.88 6.21
CA TRP A 141 -10.64 5.83 4.86
C TRP A 141 -11.49 6.62 3.86
N LYS A 142 -10.85 7.07 2.79
CA LYS A 142 -11.51 7.69 1.64
C LYS A 142 -11.81 6.61 0.61
N VAL A 143 -13.04 6.59 0.09
CA VAL A 143 -13.43 5.70 -1.00
C VAL A 143 -13.73 6.54 -2.23
N GLU A 144 -13.17 6.18 -3.38
CA GLU A 144 -13.36 6.83 -4.67
C GLU A 144 -13.83 5.77 -5.67
N ILE A 145 -14.98 5.98 -6.32
CA ILE A 145 -15.43 5.09 -7.39
C ILE A 145 -14.61 5.43 -8.64
N LEU A 146 -13.96 4.43 -9.23
CA LEU A 146 -13.15 4.57 -10.44
C LEU A 146 -13.96 4.25 -11.69
N ASP A 147 -14.67 3.12 -11.67
CA ASP A 147 -15.52 2.66 -12.75
C ASP A 147 -16.69 1.83 -12.20
N ALA A 148 -17.83 1.87 -12.87
CA ALA A 148 -19.03 1.16 -12.46
C ALA A 148 -19.91 0.80 -13.66
N THR A 149 -20.24 -0.48 -13.76
CA THR A 149 -21.23 -1.02 -14.70
C THR A 149 -22.44 -1.50 -13.92
N GLU A 150 -23.51 -0.71 -13.94
CA GLU A 150 -24.77 -1.04 -13.25
C GLU A 150 -25.54 -2.16 -13.96
N SER A 151 -26.36 -2.90 -13.21
CA SER A 151 -27.34 -3.83 -13.77
C SER A 151 -28.73 -3.20 -13.88
N GLU A 152 -29.55 -3.69 -14.81
CA GLU A 152 -30.90 -3.17 -15.06
C GLU A 152 -31.83 -3.31 -13.84
N MET A 153 -31.67 -4.38 -13.07
CA MET A 153 -32.42 -4.66 -11.85
C MET A 153 -31.80 -4.05 -10.59
N GLY A 154 -30.75 -3.22 -10.74
CA GLY A 154 -29.98 -2.64 -9.64
C GLY A 154 -28.74 -3.45 -9.27
N GLY A 155 -27.87 -2.84 -8.45
CA GLY A 155 -26.55 -3.38 -8.16
C GLY A 155 -25.56 -3.21 -9.32
N TYR A 156 -24.46 -3.98 -9.31
CA TYR A 156 -23.34 -3.81 -10.23
C TYR A 156 -22.93 -5.12 -10.89
N LYS A 157 -22.72 -5.11 -12.20
CA LYS A 157 -22.06 -6.21 -12.93
C LYS A 157 -20.56 -6.20 -12.69
N ASP A 158 -19.97 -5.00 -12.71
CA ASP A 158 -18.56 -4.73 -12.40
C ASP A 158 -18.50 -3.37 -11.70
N ILE A 159 -17.73 -3.26 -10.63
CA ILE A 159 -17.45 -1.99 -9.96
C ILE A 159 -16.04 -2.00 -9.39
N SER A 160 -15.29 -0.93 -9.67
CA SER A 160 -13.92 -0.72 -9.21
C SER A 160 -13.87 0.53 -8.35
N VAL A 161 -13.34 0.40 -7.13
CA VAL A 161 -13.18 1.51 -6.19
C VAL A 161 -11.77 1.57 -5.63
N ALA A 162 -11.22 2.78 -5.51
CA ALA A 162 -10.01 3.02 -4.77
C ALA A 162 -10.35 3.30 -3.30
N VAL A 163 -9.70 2.60 -2.38
CA VAL A 163 -9.82 2.80 -0.94
C VAL A 163 -8.49 3.28 -0.40
N LYS A 164 -8.47 4.53 0.04
CA LYS A 164 -7.27 5.27 0.42
C LYS A 164 -7.25 5.64 1.89
N SER A 165 -6.09 5.48 2.51
CA SER A 165 -5.85 5.92 3.88
C SER A 165 -5.79 7.45 3.97
N LYS A 166 -6.26 8.03 5.08
CA LYS A 166 -6.09 9.46 5.35
C LYS A 166 -4.79 9.67 6.11
N GLY A 167 -3.70 9.88 5.37
CA GLY A 167 -2.36 10.03 5.92
C GLY A 167 -1.66 8.68 6.15
N THR A 168 -0.57 8.69 6.91
CA THR A 168 0.23 7.48 7.13
C THR A 168 -0.45 6.55 8.12
N ALA A 169 -0.93 5.40 7.64
CA ALA A 169 -1.53 4.37 8.48
C ALA A 169 -0.48 3.73 9.41
N ALA A 170 -0.92 3.33 10.60
CA ALA A 170 -0.10 2.49 11.47
C ALA A 170 0.17 1.12 10.80
N PRO A 171 1.25 0.41 11.17
CA PRO A 171 1.52 -0.93 10.66
C PRO A 171 0.30 -1.84 10.78
N GLY A 172 -0.07 -2.48 9.67
CA GLY A 172 -1.23 -3.37 9.60
C GLY A 172 -2.60 -2.68 9.53
N GLU A 173 -2.64 -1.34 9.51
CA GLU A 173 -3.89 -0.56 9.43
C GLU A 173 -4.14 0.09 8.07
N SER A 174 -3.28 -0.17 7.08
CA SER A 174 -3.53 0.28 5.71
C SER A 174 -4.71 -0.46 5.07
N PRO A 175 -5.33 0.10 4.02
CA PRO A 175 -6.39 -0.57 3.28
C PRO A 175 -5.97 -1.95 2.77
N TYR A 176 -4.79 -2.09 2.15
CA TYR A 176 -4.33 -3.37 1.62
C TYR A 176 -4.08 -4.41 2.73
N ALA A 177 -3.36 -4.04 3.80
CA ALA A 177 -3.03 -4.98 4.88
C ALA A 177 -4.26 -5.61 5.51
N ARG A 178 -5.36 -4.85 5.60
CA ARG A 178 -6.62 -5.28 6.19
C ARG A 178 -7.52 -6.03 5.20
N LEU A 179 -7.49 -5.67 3.92
CA LEU A 179 -8.41 -6.21 2.91
C LEU A 179 -7.80 -7.34 2.05
N LYS A 180 -6.49 -7.61 2.11
CA LYS A 180 -5.83 -8.63 1.28
C LYS A 180 -6.43 -10.04 1.36
N PHE A 181 -7.11 -10.35 2.45
CA PHE A 181 -7.77 -11.64 2.68
C PHE A 181 -9.21 -11.71 2.14
N GLU A 182 -9.75 -10.60 1.65
CA GLU A 182 -11.10 -10.51 1.10
C GLU A 182 -11.17 -10.97 -0.37
N GLY A 183 -10.02 -11.15 -1.00
CA GLY A 183 -9.91 -11.59 -2.40
C GLY A 183 -10.43 -13.01 -2.58
N GLY A 184 -11.36 -13.20 -3.50
CA GLY A 184 -11.93 -14.50 -3.82
C GLY A 184 -13.41 -14.47 -4.20
N VAL A 185 -14.03 -15.64 -4.18
CA VAL A 185 -15.45 -15.81 -4.52
C VAL A 185 -16.28 -15.83 -3.25
N HIS A 186 -17.23 -14.91 -3.17
CA HIS A 186 -18.19 -14.78 -2.08
C HIS A 186 -19.52 -15.42 -2.48
N ARG A 187 -20.11 -16.23 -1.60
CA ARG A 187 -21.35 -16.96 -1.87
C ARG A 187 -22.50 -16.40 -1.06
N VAL A 188 -23.66 -16.22 -1.68
CA VAL A 188 -24.92 -15.85 -1.02
C VAL A 188 -25.98 -16.92 -1.25
N GLN A 189 -26.76 -17.21 -0.21
CA GLN A 189 -27.93 -18.08 -0.28
C GLN A 189 -29.12 -17.37 0.34
N ARG A 190 -30.06 -16.92 -0.50
CA ARG A 190 -31.29 -16.25 -0.06
C ARG A 190 -32.40 -16.48 -1.07
N VAL A 191 -33.62 -16.06 -0.74
CA VAL A 191 -34.70 -15.91 -1.72
C VAL A 191 -34.42 -14.61 -2.48
N PRO A 192 -34.09 -14.65 -3.78
CA PRO A 192 -33.81 -13.45 -4.57
C PRO A 192 -35.02 -12.52 -4.61
N GLU A 193 -34.75 -11.22 -4.74
CA GLU A 193 -35.83 -10.24 -4.98
C GLU A 193 -36.53 -10.51 -6.33
N THR A 194 -35.84 -11.17 -7.26
CA THR A 194 -36.36 -11.55 -8.57
C THR A 194 -37.15 -12.88 -8.58
N GLU A 195 -37.32 -13.56 -7.44
CA GLU A 195 -37.97 -14.89 -7.37
C GLU A 195 -39.36 -14.83 -6.71
N SER A 196 -40.40 -15.26 -7.43
CA SER A 196 -41.79 -15.16 -6.98
C SER A 196 -42.29 -16.34 -6.15
N GLN A 197 -41.63 -17.50 -6.19
CA GLN A 197 -42.06 -18.73 -5.51
C GLN A 197 -41.44 -18.93 -4.12
N GLY A 198 -40.60 -18.00 -3.65
CA GLY A 198 -39.96 -18.10 -2.33
C GLY A 198 -38.86 -19.17 -2.24
N ARG A 199 -38.30 -19.60 -3.37
CA ARG A 199 -37.22 -20.60 -3.41
C ARG A 199 -35.88 -19.95 -3.11
N ILE A 200 -35.06 -20.66 -2.35
CA ILE A 200 -33.69 -20.22 -2.05
C ILE A 200 -32.81 -20.50 -3.27
N HIS A 201 -32.13 -19.47 -3.76
CA HIS A 201 -31.11 -19.59 -4.80
C HIS A 201 -29.72 -19.43 -4.19
N THR A 202 -28.73 -20.01 -4.86
CA THR A 202 -27.32 -19.80 -4.55
C THR A 202 -26.70 -18.97 -5.66
N SER A 203 -26.15 -17.82 -5.29
CA SER A 203 -25.45 -16.90 -6.20
C SER A 203 -24.04 -16.62 -5.66
N ALA A 204 -23.18 -16.05 -6.49
CA ALA A 204 -21.82 -15.70 -6.12
C ALA A 204 -21.36 -14.39 -6.79
N ALA A 205 -20.43 -13.70 -6.13
CA ALA A 205 -19.71 -12.55 -6.66
C ALA A 205 -18.20 -12.70 -6.41
N GLY A 206 -17.38 -12.23 -7.33
CA GLY A 206 -15.93 -12.17 -7.18
C GLY A 206 -15.51 -10.84 -6.56
N VAL A 207 -14.57 -10.88 -5.63
CA VAL A 207 -13.90 -9.69 -5.07
C VAL A 207 -12.42 -9.80 -5.41
N LEU A 208 -11.86 -8.77 -6.03
CA LEU A 208 -10.44 -8.64 -6.30
C LEU A 208 -9.87 -7.51 -5.46
N ILE A 209 -8.68 -7.76 -4.90
CA ILE A 209 -7.98 -6.85 -4.01
C ILE A 209 -6.58 -6.64 -4.58
N LEU A 210 -6.34 -5.44 -5.12
CA LEU A 210 -5.10 -5.10 -5.80
C LEU A 210 -4.42 -3.95 -5.04
N PRO A 211 -3.14 -4.06 -4.68
CA PRO A 211 -2.44 -2.93 -4.09
C PRO A 211 -2.35 -1.80 -5.13
N GLU A 212 -2.64 -0.57 -4.73
CA GLU A 212 -2.47 0.58 -5.62
C GLU A 212 -0.99 0.67 -6.02
N ALA A 213 -0.74 0.71 -7.33
CA ALA A 213 0.61 0.83 -7.85
C ALA A 213 1.15 2.23 -7.49
N GLU A 214 2.43 2.30 -7.13
CA GLU A 214 3.08 3.60 -7.06
C GLU A 214 3.22 4.14 -8.48
N GLU A 215 2.87 5.42 -8.68
CA GLU A 215 3.33 6.14 -9.85
C GLU A 215 4.85 6.12 -9.83
N ILE A 216 5.43 5.35 -10.75
CA ILE A 216 6.87 5.37 -10.97
C ILE A 216 7.11 6.58 -11.86
N ASP A 217 7.84 7.57 -11.35
CA ASP A 217 8.43 8.61 -12.20
C ASP A 217 9.41 7.93 -13.15
N VAL A 218 8.96 7.69 -14.39
CA VAL A 218 9.82 7.13 -15.43
C VAL A 218 10.66 8.26 -15.98
N GLU A 219 11.90 8.35 -15.52
CA GLU A 219 12.87 9.27 -16.10
C GLU A 219 13.29 8.77 -17.49
N LEU A 220 12.93 9.52 -18.54
CA LEU A 220 13.32 9.18 -19.91
C LEU A 220 14.78 9.59 -20.13
N ASN A 221 15.68 8.61 -20.15
CA ASN A 221 17.06 8.86 -20.53
C ASN A 221 17.13 9.20 -22.03
N MET A 222 17.45 10.46 -22.35
CA MET A 222 17.51 10.91 -23.74
C MET A 222 18.59 10.20 -24.57
N ASN A 223 19.57 9.53 -23.94
CA ASN A 223 20.53 8.68 -24.66
C ASN A 223 19.88 7.41 -25.25
N ASP A 224 18.75 6.99 -24.69
CA ASP A 224 17.96 5.83 -25.16
C ASP A 224 16.90 6.26 -26.20
N VAL A 225 16.80 7.54 -26.51
CA VAL A 225 15.87 8.11 -27.48
C VAL A 225 16.61 8.49 -28.75
N ARG A 226 16.37 7.75 -29.84
CA ARG A 226 16.81 8.17 -31.17
C ARG A 226 15.85 9.24 -31.70
N VAL A 227 16.41 10.40 -32.05
CA VAL A 227 15.70 11.51 -32.66
C VAL A 227 15.97 11.50 -34.16
N ASP A 228 14.93 11.23 -34.95
CA ASP A 228 14.95 11.25 -36.41
C ASP A 228 14.16 12.49 -36.89
N VAL A 229 14.84 13.48 -37.47
CA VAL A 229 14.21 14.67 -38.08
C VAL A 229 14.09 14.47 -39.58
N TYR A 230 12.91 14.71 -40.15
CA TYR A 230 12.63 14.49 -41.56
C TYR A 230 11.60 15.49 -42.09
N ARG A 231 11.35 15.44 -43.40
CA ARG A 231 10.38 16.32 -44.06
C ARG A 231 8.96 15.85 -43.77
N SER A 232 8.07 16.80 -43.45
CA SER A 232 6.66 16.50 -43.24
C SER A 232 5.99 16.05 -44.55
N SER A 233 4.95 15.23 -44.42
CA SER A 233 4.21 14.70 -45.57
C SER A 233 2.77 15.22 -45.56
N GLY A 234 2.38 15.99 -46.58
CA GLY A 234 1.02 16.52 -46.69
C GLY A 234 0.88 17.63 -47.75
N PRO A 235 -0.35 18.11 -48.01
CA PRO A 235 -0.61 19.21 -48.93
C PRO A 235 -0.18 20.54 -48.30
N GLY A 236 1.09 20.90 -48.45
CA GLY A 236 1.59 22.23 -48.10
C GLY A 236 2.47 22.82 -49.21
N GLY A 237 2.68 24.14 -49.14
CA GLY A 237 3.39 24.91 -50.16
C GLY A 237 4.88 24.57 -50.29
N GLN A 238 5.65 25.44 -50.96
CA GLN A 238 7.09 25.23 -51.18
C GLN A 238 7.88 24.93 -49.89
N SER A 239 7.43 25.41 -48.72
CA SER A 239 8.08 25.19 -47.42
C SER A 239 8.10 23.73 -46.96
N VAL A 240 7.12 22.90 -47.34
CA VAL A 240 7.06 21.47 -46.98
C VAL A 240 8.17 20.67 -47.68
N ASN A 241 8.63 21.14 -48.83
CA ASN A 241 9.66 20.45 -49.61
C ASN A 241 11.10 20.87 -49.22
N THR A 242 11.26 21.98 -48.51
CA THR A 242 12.57 22.57 -48.20
C THR A 242 12.97 22.50 -46.73
N THR A 243 12.00 22.38 -45.81
CA THR A 243 12.26 22.47 -44.37
C THR A 243 11.96 21.13 -43.68
N ASP A 244 12.90 20.64 -42.87
CA ASP A 244 12.69 19.47 -42.04
C ASP A 244 11.85 19.87 -40.82
N SER A 245 10.54 19.65 -40.90
CA SER A 245 9.55 20.07 -39.88
C SER A 245 8.84 18.91 -39.18
N ALA A 246 9.15 17.66 -39.52
CA ALA A 246 8.63 16.49 -38.85
C ALA A 246 9.69 15.85 -37.95
N VAL A 247 9.29 15.42 -36.76
CA VAL A 247 10.15 14.73 -35.79
C VAL A 247 9.59 13.36 -35.48
N ARG A 248 10.44 12.35 -35.43
CA ARG A 248 10.15 11.01 -34.93
C ARG A 248 11.11 10.69 -33.80
N LEU A 249 10.55 10.27 -32.68
CA LEU A 249 11.27 9.80 -31.52
C LEU A 249 11.10 8.29 -31.42
N THR A 250 12.20 7.56 -31.27
CA THR A 250 12.20 6.11 -31.04
C THR A 250 12.90 5.83 -29.73
N HIS A 251 12.19 5.26 -28.76
CA HIS A 251 12.82 4.73 -27.56
C HIS A 251 13.44 3.38 -27.90
N VAL A 252 14.77 3.32 -27.99
CA VAL A 252 15.53 2.17 -28.50
C VAL A 252 15.26 0.90 -27.69
N PRO A 253 15.21 0.92 -26.33
CA PRO A 253 14.98 -0.28 -25.54
C PRO A 253 13.59 -0.90 -25.73
N THR A 254 12.53 -0.08 -25.86
CA THR A 254 11.15 -0.58 -25.96
C THR A 254 10.66 -0.69 -27.40
N GLY A 255 11.34 -0.06 -28.35
CA GLY A 255 10.92 0.03 -29.75
C GLY A 255 9.68 0.91 -29.97
N ILE A 256 9.24 1.66 -28.96
CA ILE A 256 8.11 2.58 -29.08
C ILE A 256 8.53 3.76 -29.97
N VAL A 257 7.74 4.02 -31.01
CA VAL A 257 7.97 5.11 -31.96
C VAL A 257 6.80 6.09 -31.88
N VAL A 258 7.11 7.36 -31.67
CA VAL A 258 6.16 8.47 -31.73
C VAL A 258 6.63 9.44 -32.80
N SER A 259 5.71 9.95 -33.61
CA SER A 259 6.04 10.98 -34.61
C SER A 259 5.05 12.11 -34.56
N CYS A 260 5.55 13.35 -34.61
CA CYS A 260 4.75 14.56 -34.71
C CYS A 260 5.17 15.35 -35.95
N GLN A 261 4.18 15.83 -36.70
CA GLN A 261 4.36 16.72 -37.85
C GLN A 261 3.51 18.00 -37.71
N ASN A 262 2.79 18.12 -36.59
CA ASN A 262 1.96 19.26 -36.25
C ASN A 262 2.74 20.14 -35.26
N GLU A 263 2.51 21.45 -35.33
CA GLU A 263 2.99 22.42 -34.33
C GLU A 263 2.05 22.46 -33.12
#